data_AF-A0A139DPM7-F1
#
_entry.id   AF-A0A139DPM7-F1
#
_cell.length_a   1.000
_cell.length_b   1.000
_cell.length_c   1.000
_cell.angle_alpha   90.00
_cell.angle_beta   90.00
_cell.angle_gamma   90.00
#
_symmetry.space_group_name_H-M   'P 1'
#
loop_
_entity.id
_entity.type
_entity.pdbx_description
1 polymer ?
#
loop_
_entity_poly.entity_id
_entity_poly.type
_entity_poly.pdbx_seq_one_letter_code
_entity_poly.pdbx_strand_id
1 'polypeptide(L)'
;MIFRARYNAVYRDISGCADPGVMVSYLQSDGQRSEPVAWLGAIDRRVARHLNTRQVILEIEGWRFNELDRTIWLGVGQYVVGGLVEDGVFAVTDRRRPLLKSTREGEDGRPDRLGRIADRRPVGFEDSEALTQRSVGASPEPAPDGGAQGLGGHD
;
A
#
# COMPACT_ATOMS: atom_id res chain seq x y z
N MET A 1 -1.75 10.30 7.89
CA MET A 1 -1.14 9.76 6.66
C MET A 1 -0.66 10.93 5.83
N ILE A 2 0.53 10.82 5.26
CA ILE A 2 1.17 11.83 4.42
C ILE A 2 1.71 11.12 3.19
N PHE A 3 1.42 11.64 2.00
CA PHE A 3 1.92 11.13 0.73
C PHE A 3 3.08 11.98 0.23
N ARG A 4 4.02 11.33 -0.47
CA ARG A 4 5.16 11.97 -1.12
C ARG A 4 4.94 11.92 -2.63
N ALA A 5 4.65 13.07 -3.22
CA ALA A 5 4.53 13.22 -4.66
C ALA A 5 5.73 13.97 -5.21
N ARG A 6 6.12 13.65 -6.45
CA ARG A 6 7.24 14.30 -7.13
C ARG A 6 6.71 15.41 -8.03
N TYR A 7 7.12 16.63 -7.74
CA TYR A 7 6.88 17.80 -8.57
C TYR A 7 8.20 18.21 -9.22
N ASN A 8 8.39 17.87 -10.49
CA ASN A 8 9.65 18.04 -11.22
C ASN A 8 10.84 17.32 -10.52
N ALA A 9 11.73 18.08 -9.88
CA ALA A 9 12.91 17.57 -9.19
C ALA A 9 12.79 17.58 -7.65
N VAL A 10 11.62 17.93 -7.10
CA VAL A 10 11.42 18.09 -5.66
C VAL A 10 10.24 17.25 -5.19
N TYR A 11 10.43 16.55 -4.07
CA TYR A 11 9.33 15.87 -3.40
C TYR A 11 8.55 16.82 -2.49
N ARG A 12 7.22 16.78 -2.60
CA ARG A 12 6.32 17.48 -1.69
C ARG A 12 5.50 16.50 -0.87
N ASP A 13 5.23 16.89 0.37
CA ASP A 13 4.28 16.20 1.23
C ASP A 13 2.87 16.66 0.90
N ILE A 14 1.97 15.70 0.78
CA ILE A 14 0.53 15.90 0.58
C ILE A 14 -0.18 15.27 1.77
N SER A 15 -1.00 16.05 2.46
CA SER A 15 -1.78 15.57 3.60
C SER A 15 -2.77 14.50 3.18
N GLY A 16 -3.05 13.53 4.07
CA GLY A 16 -4.15 12.59 3.90
C GLY A 16 -5.54 13.23 4.07
N CYS A 17 -5.61 14.51 4.44
CA CYS A 17 -6.85 15.30 4.47
C CYS A 17 -7.01 16.09 3.17
N ALA A 18 -8.25 16.45 2.84
CA ALA A 18 -8.53 17.39 1.76
C ALA A 18 -7.88 18.75 2.07
N ASP A 19 -7.31 19.37 1.04
CA ASP A 19 -6.68 20.68 1.13
C ASP A 19 -7.06 21.50 -0.13
N PRO A 20 -7.85 22.59 0.01
CA PRO A 20 -8.32 23.38 -1.12
C PRO A 20 -7.21 23.99 -1.99
N GLY A 21 -5.99 24.14 -1.47
CA GLY A 21 -4.86 24.69 -2.20
C GLY A 21 -4.00 23.65 -2.91
N VAL A 22 -4.23 22.36 -2.67
CA VAL A 22 -3.40 21.28 -3.20
C VAL A 22 -4.03 20.71 -4.47
N MET A 23 -3.27 20.83 -5.56
CA MET A 23 -3.61 20.25 -6.84
C MET A 23 -2.65 19.10 -7.15
N VAL A 24 -3.19 17.99 -7.64
CA VAL A 24 -2.43 16.79 -7.98
C VAL A 24 -2.73 16.34 -9.40
N SER A 25 -1.74 15.75 -10.05
CA SER A 25 -1.93 15.03 -11.31
C SER A 25 -2.09 13.53 -11.04
N TYR A 26 -2.78 12.86 -11.95
CA TYR A 26 -2.93 11.41 -11.96
C TYR A 26 -2.70 10.90 -13.38
N LEU A 27 -2.44 9.60 -13.51
CA LEU A 27 -2.35 8.93 -14.78
C LEU A 27 -3.68 8.25 -15.11
N GLN A 28 -4.13 8.49 -16.35
CA GLN A 28 -5.29 7.83 -16.92
C GLN A 28 -4.98 6.39 -17.31
N SER A 29 -6.01 5.63 -17.69
CA SER A 29 -5.89 4.23 -18.09
C SER A 29 -4.96 4.02 -19.30
N ASP A 30 -4.92 5.00 -20.20
CA ASP A 30 -4.07 5.05 -21.39
C ASP A 30 -2.63 5.52 -21.10
N GLY A 31 -2.31 5.81 -19.84
CA GLY A 31 -0.99 6.29 -19.41
C GLY A 31 -0.77 7.78 -19.59
N GLN A 32 -1.75 8.54 -20.10
CA GLN A 32 -1.62 10.00 -20.20
C GLN A 32 -1.75 10.66 -18.83
N ARG A 33 -0.88 11.64 -18.57
CA ARG A 33 -0.95 12.47 -17.37
C ARG A 33 -2.12 13.45 -17.50
N SER A 34 -2.90 13.58 -16.42
CA SER A 34 -3.97 14.55 -16.33
C SER A 34 -3.45 15.97 -16.13
N GLU A 35 -4.27 16.95 -16.46
CA GLU A 35 -4.13 18.27 -15.85
C GLU A 35 -4.28 18.19 -14.31
N PRO A 36 -3.71 19.13 -13.55
CA PRO A 36 -3.86 19.14 -12.10
C PRO A 36 -5.33 19.27 -11.69
N VAL A 37 -5.78 18.40 -10.78
CA VAL A 37 -7.13 18.41 -10.20
C VAL A 37 -7.07 18.58 -8.68
N ALA A 38 -8.18 18.98 -8.07
CA ALA A 38 -8.24 19.19 -6.63
C ALA A 38 -7.98 17.90 -5.84
N TRP A 39 -7.21 18.04 -4.76
CA TRP A 39 -6.92 16.95 -3.83
C TRP A 39 -7.99 16.85 -2.74
N LEU A 40 -8.66 15.71 -2.71
CA LEU A 40 -9.77 15.42 -1.79
C LEU A 40 -9.35 14.61 -0.56
N GLY A 41 -8.05 14.37 -0.37
CA GLY A 41 -7.53 13.59 0.75
C GLY A 41 -7.50 12.08 0.48
N ALA A 42 -7.54 11.31 1.55
CA ALA A 42 -7.56 9.86 1.52
C ALA A 42 -8.89 9.32 2.07
N ILE A 43 -9.38 8.24 1.45
CA ILE A 43 -10.63 7.59 1.84
C ILE A 43 -10.43 6.08 1.97
N ASP A 44 -11.18 5.43 2.86
CA ASP A 44 -11.16 3.97 2.96
C ASP A 44 -11.86 3.33 1.76
N ARG A 45 -11.30 2.23 1.25
CA ARG A 45 -11.82 1.49 0.10
C ARG A 45 -13.27 1.04 0.27
N ARG A 46 -13.72 0.82 1.50
CA ARG A 46 -15.12 0.44 1.77
C ARG A 46 -16.03 1.59 1.42
N VAL A 47 -15.66 2.83 1.75
CA VAL A 47 -16.44 4.02 1.38
C VAL A 47 -16.31 4.28 -0.12
N ALA A 48 -15.11 4.20 -0.68
CA ALA A 48 -14.88 4.41 -2.12
C ALA A 48 -15.74 3.52 -3.02
N ARG A 49 -16.03 2.27 -2.61
CA ARG A 49 -16.91 1.34 -3.35
C ARG A 49 -18.35 1.82 -3.47
N HIS A 50 -18.81 2.69 -2.58
CA HIS A 50 -20.17 3.24 -2.61
C HIS A 50 -20.24 4.55 -3.40
N LEU A 51 -19.09 5.09 -3.83
CA LEU A 51 -19.00 6.29 -4.64
C LEU A 51 -18.85 5.89 -6.12
N ASN A 52 -19.53 6.62 -7.01
CA ASN A 52 -19.35 6.45 -8.45
C ASN A 52 -18.02 7.08 -8.88
N THR A 53 -16.92 6.32 -8.73
CA THR A 53 -15.56 6.82 -8.96
C THR A 53 -14.89 6.09 -10.12
N ARG A 54 -14.06 6.83 -10.87
CA ARG A 54 -13.15 6.23 -11.86
C ARG A 54 -11.82 5.92 -11.18
N GLN A 55 -11.38 4.67 -11.25
CA GLN A 55 -10.07 4.29 -10.73
C GLN A 55 -8.95 4.93 -11.57
N VAL A 56 -7.96 5.53 -10.89
CA VAL A 56 -6.80 6.18 -11.52
C VAL A 56 -5.49 5.81 -10.78
N ILE A 57 -4.34 6.11 -11.38
CA ILE A 57 -3.02 5.99 -10.75
C ILE A 57 -2.57 7.36 -10.27
N LEU A 58 -2.26 7.51 -8.98
CA LEU A 58 -1.73 8.76 -8.46
C LEU A 58 -0.22 8.85 -8.66
N GLU A 59 0.27 10.06 -8.93
CA GLU A 59 1.71 10.36 -9.05
C GLU A 59 2.38 10.51 -7.69
N ILE A 60 2.19 9.49 -6.86
CA ILE A 60 2.73 9.40 -5.50
C ILE A 60 3.83 8.33 -5.53
N GLU A 61 5.01 8.69 -5.01
CA GLU A 61 6.19 7.82 -4.98
C GLU A 61 6.47 7.26 -3.59
N GLY A 62 5.82 7.78 -2.55
CA GLY A 62 5.98 7.26 -1.19
C GLY A 62 4.88 7.72 -0.24
N TRP A 63 4.88 7.19 0.96
CA TRP A 63 3.93 7.58 2.01
C TRP A 63 4.49 7.32 3.40
N ARG A 64 3.90 7.95 4.40
CA ARG A 64 4.15 7.70 5.82
C ARG A 64 2.86 7.89 6.62
N PHE A 65 2.76 7.25 7.78
CA PHE A 65 1.55 7.37 8.60
C PHE A 65 1.55 8.73 9.33
N ASN A 66 2.69 9.12 9.91
CA ASN A 66 2.91 10.34 10.68
C ASN A 66 4.08 11.18 10.12
N GLU A 67 4.23 12.42 10.59
CA GLU A 67 5.39 13.28 10.28
C GLU A 67 6.72 12.73 10.82
N LEU A 68 6.66 11.97 11.92
CA LEU A 68 7.83 11.38 12.58
C LEU A 68 8.24 10.03 11.97
N ASP A 69 7.36 9.41 11.19
CA ASP A 69 7.65 8.11 10.59
C ASP A 69 8.56 8.27 9.36
N ARG A 70 9.36 7.24 9.10
CA ARG A 70 10.14 7.15 7.86
C ARG A 70 9.21 7.00 6.66
N THR A 71 9.57 7.65 5.56
CA THR A 71 8.87 7.46 4.28
C THR A 71 9.07 6.06 3.76
N ILE A 72 7.96 5.36 3.52
CA ILE A 72 7.91 4.12 2.76
C ILE A 72 7.83 4.49 1.29
N TRP A 73 8.92 4.27 0.55
CA TRP A 73 8.99 4.51 -0.89
C TRP A 73 8.38 3.32 -1.64
N LEU A 74 7.64 3.63 -2.71
CA LEU A 74 7.05 2.62 -3.57
C LEU A 74 8.11 2.08 -4.53
N GLY A 75 8.12 0.76 -4.70
CA GLY A 75 8.93 0.12 -5.72
C GLY A 75 8.53 0.53 -7.14
N VAL A 76 9.42 0.26 -8.09
CA VAL A 76 9.12 0.39 -9.52
C VAL A 76 7.92 -0.50 -9.86
N GLY A 77 7.00 0.02 -10.69
CA GLY A 77 5.77 -0.69 -11.05
C GLY A 77 4.71 -0.74 -9.94
N GLN A 78 4.96 -0.19 -8.76
CA GLN A 78 3.97 -0.03 -7.68
C GLN A 78 3.41 1.40 -7.66
N TYR A 79 2.08 1.50 -7.59
CA TYR A 79 1.38 2.78 -7.65
C TYR A 79 0.29 2.90 -6.59
N VAL A 80 0.08 4.11 -6.06
CA VAL A 80 -1.09 4.38 -5.23
C VAL A 80 -2.34 4.46 -6.10
N VAL A 81 -3.38 3.75 -5.69
CA VAL A 81 -4.69 3.79 -6.33
C VAL A 81 -5.42 5.06 -5.89
N GLY A 82 -5.87 5.84 -6.87
CA GLY A 82 -6.78 6.96 -6.66
C GLY A 82 -8.20 6.64 -7.13
N GLY A 83 -9.16 7.38 -6.57
CA GLY A 83 -10.51 7.48 -7.11
C GLY A 83 -10.77 8.89 -7.59
N LEU A 84 -11.14 9.03 -8.86
CA LEU A 84 -11.53 10.29 -9.48
C LEU A 84 -13.05 10.44 -9.42
N VAL A 85 -13.49 11.62 -8.99
CA VAL A 85 -14.87 12.12 -9.04
C VAL A 85 -14.88 13.46 -9.77
N GLU A 86 -16.06 14.03 -9.98
CA GLU A 86 -16.23 15.33 -10.63
C GLU A 86 -15.43 16.43 -9.93
N ASP A 87 -15.44 16.45 -8.60
CA ASP A 87 -14.80 17.50 -7.79
C ASP A 87 -13.28 17.35 -7.64
N GLY A 88 -12.69 16.24 -8.08
CA GLY A 88 -11.25 15.99 -7.91
C GLY A 88 -10.90 14.53 -7.63
N VAL A 89 -9.75 14.32 -7.00
CA VAL A 89 -9.19 12.98 -6.77
C VAL A 89 -8.80 12.76 -5.33
N PHE A 90 -9.01 11.53 -4.86
CA PHE A 90 -8.56 11.07 -3.54
C PHE A 90 -7.66 9.84 -3.66
N ALA A 91 -6.81 9.61 -2.67
CA ALA A 91 -6.14 8.31 -2.50
C ALA A 91 -7.08 7.30 -1.83
N VAL A 92 -7.07 6.07 -2.33
CA VAL A 92 -7.78 4.95 -1.72
C VAL A 92 -6.87 4.28 -0.70
N THR A 93 -7.43 3.95 0.46
CA THR A 93 -6.71 3.25 1.54
C THR A 93 -7.42 1.95 1.94
N ASP A 94 -6.68 1.01 2.52
CA ASP A 94 -7.22 -0.17 3.20
C ASP A 94 -6.56 -0.28 4.57
N ARG A 95 -7.34 -0.25 5.65
CA ARG A 95 -6.85 -0.42 7.02
C ARG A 95 -5.64 0.48 7.33
N ARG A 96 -5.73 1.78 6.98
CA ARG A 96 -4.70 2.82 7.20
C ARG A 96 -3.43 2.70 6.35
N ARG A 97 -3.44 1.90 5.29
CA ARG A 97 -2.36 1.87 4.29
C ARG A 97 -2.92 2.32 2.93
N PRO A 98 -2.15 3.01 2.08
CA PRO A 98 -2.58 3.23 0.71
C PRO A 98 -2.84 1.89 0.03
N LEU A 99 -3.91 1.86 -0.76
CA LEU A 99 -4.16 0.75 -1.66
C LEU A 99 -3.18 0.86 -2.82
N LEU A 100 -2.38 -0.20 -3.00
CA LEU A 100 -1.36 -0.25 -4.04
C LEU A 100 -1.83 -1.13 -5.20
N LYS A 101 -1.45 -0.74 -6.42
CA LYS A 101 -1.55 -1.55 -7.62
C LYS A 101 -0.14 -1.83 -8.13
N SER A 102 0.16 -3.10 -8.36
CA SER A 102 1.42 -3.53 -8.95
C SER A 102 1.24 -3.83 -10.43
N THR A 103 2.25 -3.52 -11.22
CA THR A 103 2.35 -3.82 -12.66
C THR A 103 3.74 -4.40 -12.92
N ARG A 104 3.91 -5.13 -14.03
CA ARG A 104 5.24 -5.60 -14.47
C ARG A 104 6.06 -4.51 -15.19
N GLU A 105 5.54 -3.29 -15.24
CA GLU A 105 6.19 -2.20 -15.95
C GLU A 105 7.45 -1.77 -15.20
N GLY A 106 8.55 -1.69 -15.94
CA GLY A 106 9.86 -1.29 -15.43
C GLY A 106 10.69 -2.39 -14.78
N GLU A 107 10.19 -3.64 -14.74
CA GLU A 107 10.97 -4.81 -14.29
C GLU A 107 12.08 -5.21 -15.29
N ASP A 108 11.93 -4.85 -16.56
CA ASP A 108 12.82 -5.13 -17.68
C ASP A 108 13.85 -4.01 -17.94
N GLY A 109 14.07 -3.13 -16.95
CA GLY A 109 15.00 -1.99 -17.05
C GLY A 109 14.45 -0.81 -17.85
N ARG A 110 13.21 -0.89 -18.33
CA ARG A 110 12.49 0.24 -18.92
C ARG A 110 11.98 1.18 -17.81
N PRO A 111 11.72 2.46 -18.11
CA PRO A 111 11.02 3.33 -17.18
C PRO A 111 9.57 2.86 -17.01
N ASP A 112 9.08 2.93 -15.78
CA ASP A 112 7.69 2.68 -15.43
C ASP A 112 6.79 3.89 -15.77
N ARG A 113 5.50 3.84 -15.45
CA ARG A 113 4.55 4.93 -15.78
C ARG A 113 4.89 6.28 -15.14
N LEU A 114 5.66 6.29 -14.05
CA LEU A 114 6.13 7.50 -13.40
C LEU A 114 7.55 7.89 -13.84
N GLY A 115 8.10 7.20 -14.85
CA GLY A 115 9.45 7.42 -15.34
C GLY A 115 10.55 6.82 -14.46
N ARG A 116 10.20 5.95 -13.50
CA ARG A 116 11.17 5.32 -12.59
C ARG A 116 11.77 4.09 -13.26
N ILE A 117 13.09 3.94 -13.19
CA ILE A 117 13.80 2.77 -13.72
C ILE A 117 14.16 1.88 -12.54
N ALA A 118 14.02 0.56 -12.70
CA ALA A 118 14.52 -0.42 -11.75
C ALA A 118 16.05 -0.45 -11.78
N ASP A 119 16.67 0.55 -11.15
CA ASP A 119 18.10 0.53 -10.87
C ASP A 119 18.34 -0.19 -9.53
N ARG A 120 19.43 -0.95 -9.44
CA ARG A 120 19.72 -1.93 -8.37
C ARG A 120 19.38 -1.39 -6.98
N ARG A 121 18.37 -2.00 -6.33
CA ARG A 121 17.95 -1.87 -4.91
C ARG A 121 18.15 -0.48 -4.27
N PRO A 122 17.07 0.25 -3.93
CA PRO A 122 17.24 1.41 -3.04
C PRO A 122 17.87 0.95 -1.71
N VAL A 123 18.92 1.65 -1.27
CA VAL A 123 19.53 1.46 0.05
C VAL A 123 18.44 1.70 1.11
N GLY A 124 18.03 0.64 1.81
CA GLY A 124 17.02 0.70 2.87
C GLY A 124 15.76 -0.14 2.66
N PHE A 125 15.70 -1.00 1.64
CA PHE A 125 14.64 -2.02 1.53
C PHE A 125 14.88 -3.13 2.57
N GLU A 126 14.40 -2.95 3.79
CA GLU A 126 14.23 -4.06 4.74
C GLU A 126 12.94 -4.80 4.38
N ASP A 127 13.09 -6.08 4.04
CA ASP A 127 12.03 -6.99 3.65
C ASP A 127 10.91 -7.05 4.71
N SER A 128 9.80 -6.34 4.46
CA SER A 128 8.56 -6.49 5.23
C SER A 128 7.84 -7.83 4.96
N GLU A 129 8.41 -8.73 4.17
CA GLU A 129 7.85 -10.06 3.92
C GLU A 129 8.05 -11.05 5.07
N ALA A 130 8.85 -10.73 6.10
CA ALA A 130 9.08 -11.64 7.22
C ALA A 130 7.95 -11.70 8.27
N LEU A 131 6.91 -10.84 8.20
CA LEU A 131 5.94 -10.70 9.31
C LEU A 131 4.53 -11.30 9.07
N THR A 132 4.31 -12.09 8.01
CA THR A 132 2.96 -12.66 7.74
C THR A 132 2.92 -14.20 7.66
N GLN A 133 4.01 -14.93 7.88
CA GLN A 133 3.99 -16.41 7.84
C GLN A 133 4.76 -17.09 8.97
N ARG A 134 4.49 -16.75 10.24
CA ARG A 134 4.69 -17.68 11.37
C ARG A 134 3.71 -17.36 12.49
N SER A 135 2.55 -18.01 12.48
CA SER A 135 1.74 -18.42 13.65
C SER A 135 0.41 -18.98 13.18
N VAL A 136 0.45 -20.03 12.35
CA VAL A 136 -0.67 -20.95 12.20
C VAL A 136 -0.09 -22.35 12.32
N GLY A 137 -0.51 -23.08 13.35
CA GLY A 137 -0.34 -24.53 13.45
C GLY A 137 0.77 -25.01 14.38
N ALA A 138 0.41 -25.30 15.63
CA ALA A 138 0.65 -26.62 16.25
C ALA A 138 -0.05 -26.64 17.62
N SER A 139 -1.28 -27.18 17.65
CA SER A 139 -1.83 -27.75 18.88
C SER A 139 -0.95 -28.93 19.30
N PRO A 140 -0.63 -29.11 20.58
CA PRO A 140 0.02 -30.34 21.02
C PRO A 140 -0.97 -31.51 20.93
N GLU A 141 -0.58 -32.54 20.18
CA GLU A 141 -1.25 -33.83 20.05
C GLU A 141 -1.25 -34.56 21.41
N PRO A 142 -2.34 -35.27 21.78
CA PRO A 142 -2.44 -35.97 23.06
C PRO A 142 -1.58 -37.25 23.09
N ALA A 143 -1.04 -37.55 24.28
CA ALA A 143 -0.23 -38.73 24.54
C ALA A 143 -1.02 -40.04 24.32
N PRO A 144 -0.37 -41.12 23.85
CA PRO A 144 -1.04 -42.39 23.60
C PRO A 144 -1.37 -43.16 24.89
N ASP A 145 -2.62 -43.58 24.99
CA ASP A 145 -3.13 -44.58 25.93
C ASP A 145 -2.41 -45.93 25.76
N GLY A 146 -1.74 -46.38 26.82
CA GLY A 146 -1.22 -47.74 26.97
C GLY A 146 -1.91 -48.40 28.17
N GLY A 147 -2.73 -49.41 27.90
CA GLY A 147 -3.72 -49.96 28.83
C GLY A 147 -3.19 -50.84 29.99
N ALA A 148 -3.95 -50.74 31.08
CA ALA A 148 -4.54 -51.76 31.94
C ALA A 148 -3.73 -52.95 32.52
N GLN A 149 -4.08 -53.20 33.80
CA GLN A 149 -3.95 -54.40 34.66
C GLN A 149 -2.84 -54.24 35.70
N GLY A 150 -3.02 -54.40 37.02
CA GLY A 150 -4.11 -54.87 37.86
C GLY A 150 -3.49 -55.35 39.19
N LEU A 151 -4.34 -55.58 40.20
CA LEU A 151 -4.12 -56.37 41.43
C LEU A 151 -3.66 -55.67 42.72
N GLY A 152 -4.52 -55.82 43.75
CA GLY A 152 -4.22 -55.99 45.19
C GLY A 152 -3.87 -54.71 45.95
N GLY A 153 -4.44 -54.38 47.11
CA GLY A 153 -5.00 -55.23 48.16
C GLY A 153 -4.11 -55.13 49.42
N HIS A 154 -4.76 -54.84 50.55
CA HIS A 154 -4.30 -54.89 51.95
C HIS A 154 -3.73 -53.63 52.63
N ASP A 155 -4.59 -53.16 53.56
CA ASP A 155 -4.39 -52.62 54.93
C ASP A 155 -3.51 -51.39 55.18
#